data_AF-A0A7Y4RAK9-F1
#
_entry.id   AF-A0A7Y4RAK9-F1
#
_cell.length_a   1.000
_cell.length_b   1.000
_cell.length_c   1.000
_cell.angle_alpha   90.00
_cell.angle_beta   90.00
_cell.angle_gamma   90.00
#
_symmetry.space_group_name_H-M   'P 1'
#
loop_
_entity.id
_entity.type
_entity.pdbx_description
1 polymer ?
#
loop_
_entity_poly.entity_id
_entity_poly.type
_entity_poly.pdbx_seq_one_letter_code
_entity_poly.pdbx_strand_id
1 'polypeptide(L)'
;MKQTLRRGRGAIAPTIISVLVFGLVAYGEEIDAELRVKVDAKLPEIRRWAGDPTIVKEVRSQNEAPSETARNLNQENCKSLSVLDPLVREFSKNEVGRFLKSVKGDDVAEAFVSAANGTKVGFLTKTTNWSHAGKPKHEVPMTGSVWYGSVEVDESTGLQQVQVSVPVLEDGKPIGSLVVGLDISRLNEQPAPKTKTPP
;
A
#
# COMPACT_ATOMS: atom_id res chain seq x y z
N MET A 1 25.63 57.85 55.63
CA MET A 1 24.69 56.94 56.32
C MET A 1 24.31 55.81 55.36
N LYS A 2 24.58 54.55 55.78
CA LYS A 2 23.96 53.27 55.34
C LYS A 2 24.23 52.82 53.88
N GLN A 3 25.07 51.78 53.68
CA GLN A 3 24.70 50.35 53.46
C GLN A 3 24.61 50.02 51.95
N THR A 4 25.08 48.91 51.37
CA THR A 4 25.74 47.65 51.80
C THR A 4 26.31 46.98 50.55
N LEU A 5 27.42 46.25 50.67
CA LEU A 5 27.86 45.23 49.71
C LEU A 5 26.74 44.23 49.41
N ARG A 6 26.60 43.77 48.16
CA ARG A 6 26.08 42.42 47.87
C ARG A 6 26.75 41.76 46.66
N ARG A 7 27.42 40.66 47.00
CA ARG A 7 28.03 39.58 46.21
C ARG A 7 27.37 39.28 44.86
N GLY A 8 28.21 39.19 43.83
CA GLY A 8 27.89 38.45 42.60
C GLY A 8 27.75 36.96 42.89
N ARG A 9 26.61 36.39 42.50
CA ARG A 9 26.37 34.94 42.43
C ARG A 9 26.46 34.55 40.96
N GLY A 10 27.37 33.62 40.66
CA GLY A 10 27.57 33.06 39.34
C GLY A 10 26.29 32.39 38.82
N ALA A 11 26.01 32.65 37.55
CA ALA A 11 25.00 31.91 36.79
C ALA A 11 25.63 30.60 36.30
N ILE A 12 25.09 29.49 36.78
CA ILE A 12 25.41 28.14 36.29
C ILE A 12 24.37 27.85 35.21
N ALA A 13 24.77 27.88 33.95
CA ALA A 13 23.91 27.54 32.82
C ALA A 13 23.66 26.01 32.79
N PRO A 14 22.42 25.54 32.65
CA PRO A 14 22.16 24.11 32.48
C PRO A 14 22.39 23.72 31.01
N THR A 15 23.35 22.84 30.78
CA THR A 15 23.56 22.18 29.49
C THR A 15 22.39 21.24 29.20
N ILE A 16 21.53 21.61 28.26
CA ILE A 16 20.48 20.72 27.73
C ILE A 16 21.15 19.74 26.78
N ILE A 17 21.29 18.48 27.19
CA ILE A 17 21.67 17.37 26.29
C ILE A 17 20.44 17.06 25.44
N SER A 18 20.45 17.52 24.19
CA SER A 18 19.46 17.17 23.18
C SER A 18 19.81 15.77 22.65
N VAL A 19 19.08 14.75 23.10
CA VAL A 19 19.17 13.40 22.55
C VAL A 19 18.45 13.40 21.20
N LEU A 20 19.22 13.52 20.12
CA LEU A 20 18.73 13.43 18.75
C LEU A 20 18.53 11.94 18.43
N VAL A 21 17.32 11.44 18.65
CA VAL A 21 16.91 10.10 18.22
C VAL A 21 16.79 10.13 16.69
N PHE A 22 17.82 9.68 15.98
CA PHE A 22 17.71 9.32 14.58
C PHE A 22 16.78 8.10 14.49
N GLY A 23 15.53 8.33 14.06
CA GLY A 23 14.67 7.25 13.64
C GLY A 23 15.31 6.56 12.44
N LEU A 24 15.62 5.27 12.57
CA LEU A 24 15.92 4.42 11.41
C LEU A 24 14.67 4.46 10.52
N VAL A 25 14.77 5.17 9.41
CA VAL A 25 13.86 4.95 8.27
C VAL A 25 14.34 3.66 7.64
N ALA A 26 13.60 2.56 7.83
CA ALA A 26 13.80 1.35 7.07
C ALA A 26 13.52 1.68 5.59
N TYR A 27 14.58 1.83 4.79
CA TYR A 27 14.49 1.94 3.35
C TYR A 27 14.45 0.52 2.79
N GLY A 28 13.36 0.15 2.12
CA GLY A 28 13.31 -1.10 1.35
C GLY A 28 14.25 -1.03 0.15
N GLU A 29 14.82 -2.17 -0.24
CA GLU A 29 15.71 -2.25 -1.41
C GLU A 29 14.93 -1.95 -2.70
N GLU A 30 15.48 -1.12 -3.58
CA GLU A 30 14.86 -0.91 -4.91
C GLU A 30 14.85 -2.23 -5.68
N ILE A 31 13.83 -2.43 -6.52
CA ILE A 31 13.78 -3.62 -7.36
C ILE A 31 14.90 -3.60 -8.40
N ASP A 32 15.70 -4.66 -8.45
CA ASP A 32 16.73 -4.80 -9.49
C ASP A 32 16.10 -5.05 -10.88
N ALA A 33 16.94 -5.02 -11.92
CA ALA A 33 16.50 -5.16 -13.30
C ALA A 33 15.90 -6.55 -13.60
N GLU A 34 16.37 -7.62 -12.97
CA GLU A 34 15.86 -8.97 -13.19
C GLU A 34 14.48 -9.13 -12.57
N LEU A 35 14.33 -8.73 -11.31
CA LEU A 35 13.04 -8.73 -10.63
C LEU A 35 12.05 -7.83 -11.35
N ARG A 36 12.50 -6.67 -11.84
CA ARG A 36 11.66 -5.76 -12.64
C ARG A 36 11.05 -6.44 -13.86
N VAL A 37 11.82 -7.22 -14.61
CA VAL A 37 11.31 -7.97 -15.77
C VAL A 37 10.23 -8.96 -15.36
N LYS A 38 10.38 -9.64 -14.22
CA LYS A 38 9.39 -10.60 -13.70
C LYS A 38 8.10 -9.91 -13.26
N VAL A 39 8.21 -8.76 -12.58
CA VAL A 39 7.04 -7.94 -12.20
C VAL A 39 6.33 -7.40 -13.46
N ASP A 40 7.09 -6.89 -14.43
CA ASP A 40 6.52 -6.37 -15.68
C ASP A 40 5.78 -7.44 -16.48
N ALA A 41 6.23 -8.71 -16.41
CA ALA A 41 5.52 -9.84 -17.02
C ALA A 41 4.12 -10.08 -16.42
N LYS A 42 3.88 -9.67 -15.16
CA LYS A 42 2.57 -9.78 -14.49
C LYS A 42 1.63 -8.61 -14.80
N LEU A 43 2.15 -7.49 -15.30
CA LEU A 43 1.34 -6.28 -15.54
C LEU A 43 0.15 -6.48 -16.49
N PRO A 44 0.24 -7.23 -17.61
CA PRO A 44 -0.92 -7.44 -18.47
C PRO A 44 -2.08 -8.10 -17.72
N GLU A 45 -1.79 -9.08 -16.86
CA GLU A 45 -2.78 -9.73 -16.01
C GLU A 45 -3.35 -8.78 -14.95
N ILE A 46 -2.49 -8.05 -14.24
CA ILE A 46 -2.92 -7.12 -13.18
C ILE A 46 -3.76 -5.97 -13.77
N ARG A 47 -3.41 -5.46 -14.96
CA ARG A 47 -4.22 -4.46 -15.67
C ARG A 47 -5.56 -5.03 -16.11
N ARG A 48 -5.61 -6.29 -16.55
CA ARG A 48 -6.89 -6.97 -16.86
C ARG A 48 -7.78 -7.06 -15.62
N TRP A 49 -7.22 -7.34 -14.43
CA TRP A 49 -7.99 -7.29 -13.19
C TRP A 49 -8.47 -5.88 -12.88
N ALA A 50 -7.61 -4.87 -12.97
CA ALA A 50 -7.99 -3.49 -12.71
C ALA A 50 -9.10 -2.97 -13.65
N GLY A 51 -9.15 -3.49 -14.89
CA GLY A 51 -10.20 -3.19 -15.86
C GLY A 51 -11.41 -4.13 -15.80
N ASP A 52 -11.47 -5.06 -14.86
CA ASP A 52 -12.62 -5.97 -14.74
C ASP A 52 -13.90 -5.16 -14.42
N PRO A 53 -15.02 -5.44 -15.09
CA PRO A 53 -16.27 -4.72 -14.85
C PRO A 53 -16.73 -4.74 -13.39
N THR A 54 -16.43 -5.81 -12.64
CA THR A 54 -16.72 -5.93 -11.22
C THR A 54 -15.95 -4.88 -10.42
N ILE A 55 -14.65 -4.72 -10.70
CA ILE A 55 -13.80 -3.74 -10.02
C ILE A 55 -14.23 -2.33 -10.39
N VAL A 56 -14.37 -2.02 -11.68
CA VAL A 56 -14.74 -0.68 -12.15
C VAL A 56 -16.09 -0.24 -11.56
N LYS A 57 -17.10 -1.12 -11.60
CA LYS A 57 -18.44 -0.86 -11.03
C LYS A 57 -18.39 -0.53 -9.54
N GLU A 58 -17.70 -1.35 -8.75
CA GLU A 58 -17.67 -1.18 -7.29
C GLU A 58 -16.84 0.04 -6.89
N VAL A 59 -15.75 0.36 -7.61
CA VAL A 59 -14.99 1.59 -7.42
C VAL A 59 -15.85 2.82 -7.72
N ARG A 60 -16.59 2.81 -8.83
CA ARG A 60 -17.54 3.87 -9.17
C ARG A 60 -18.58 4.05 -8.06
N SER A 61 -19.24 2.96 -7.65
CA SER A 61 -20.25 3.00 -6.59
C SER A 61 -19.69 3.56 -5.28
N GLN A 62 -18.48 3.14 -4.90
CA GLN A 62 -17.82 3.64 -3.70
C GLN A 62 -17.48 5.14 -3.80
N ASN A 63 -17.10 5.64 -4.98
CA ASN A 63 -16.81 7.06 -5.20
C ASN A 63 -18.08 7.93 -5.17
N GLU A 64 -19.20 7.43 -5.71
CA GLU A 64 -20.47 8.15 -5.76
C GLU A 64 -21.20 8.15 -4.41
N ALA A 65 -21.28 6.97 -3.78
CA ALA A 65 -22.02 6.75 -2.55
C ALA A 65 -21.32 5.68 -1.68
N PRO A 66 -20.32 6.06 -0.89
CA PRO A 66 -19.64 5.13 0.01
C PRO A 66 -20.63 4.41 0.94
N SER A 67 -20.45 3.09 1.12
CA SER A 67 -21.27 2.31 2.05
C SER A 67 -21.17 2.86 3.48
N GLU A 68 -22.20 2.62 4.31
CA GLU A 68 -22.18 3.03 5.72
C GLU A 68 -20.93 2.48 6.44
N THR A 69 -20.59 1.22 6.21
CA THR A 69 -19.36 0.61 6.72
C THR A 69 -18.12 1.41 6.31
N ALA A 70 -18.00 1.75 5.02
CA ALA A 70 -16.83 2.48 4.55
C ALA A 70 -16.74 3.93 5.09
N ARG A 71 -17.88 4.56 5.41
CA ARG A 71 -17.93 5.88 6.06
C ARG A 71 -17.53 5.82 7.53
N ASN A 72 -17.83 4.72 8.20
CA ASN A 72 -17.56 4.53 9.62
C ASN A 72 -16.14 4.03 9.90
N LEU A 73 -15.46 3.46 8.91
CA LEU A 73 -14.05 3.07 9.04
C LEU A 73 -13.11 4.26 8.83
N ASN A 74 -12.09 4.32 9.68
CA ASN A 74 -11.00 5.28 9.62
C ASN A 74 -9.68 4.61 10.00
N GLN A 75 -8.58 5.37 9.94
CA GLN A 75 -7.26 4.81 10.20
C GLN A 75 -7.07 4.33 11.66
N GLU A 76 -7.76 4.94 12.61
CA GLU A 76 -7.64 4.61 14.03
C GLU A 76 -8.43 3.33 14.35
N ASN A 77 -9.70 3.27 13.98
CA ASN A 77 -10.53 2.11 14.30
C ASN A 77 -10.16 0.88 13.46
N CYS A 78 -9.76 1.03 12.20
CA CYS A 78 -9.38 -0.12 11.36
C CYS A 78 -8.19 -0.88 11.97
N LYS A 79 -7.26 -0.20 12.65
CA LYS A 79 -6.14 -0.85 13.33
C LYS A 79 -6.59 -1.77 14.47
N SER A 80 -7.64 -1.41 15.21
CA SER A 80 -8.12 -2.20 16.35
C SER A 80 -9.02 -3.37 15.96
N LEU A 81 -9.62 -3.35 14.76
CA LEU A 81 -10.47 -4.45 14.28
C LEU A 81 -9.62 -5.67 13.91
N SER A 82 -10.08 -6.87 14.26
CA SER A 82 -9.42 -8.11 13.80
C SER A 82 -9.76 -8.40 12.33
N VAL A 83 -9.02 -9.31 11.68
CA VAL A 83 -9.37 -9.81 10.33
C VAL A 83 -10.72 -10.54 10.31
N LEU A 84 -11.20 -11.01 11.47
CA LEU A 84 -12.48 -11.71 11.61
C LEU A 84 -13.65 -10.76 11.88
N ASP A 85 -13.38 -9.47 12.13
CA ASP A 85 -14.40 -8.48 12.42
C ASP A 85 -15.40 -8.37 11.24
N PRO A 86 -16.72 -8.36 11.49
CA PRO A 86 -17.73 -8.29 10.42
C PRO A 86 -17.53 -7.11 9.45
N LEU A 87 -17.13 -5.94 9.95
CA LEU A 87 -16.91 -4.75 9.12
C LEU A 87 -15.71 -4.94 8.20
N VAL A 88 -14.63 -5.56 8.70
CA VAL A 88 -13.45 -5.90 7.89
C VAL A 88 -13.79 -6.99 6.87
N ARG A 89 -14.57 -7.99 7.28
CA ARG A 89 -14.95 -9.11 6.42
C ARG A 89 -15.87 -8.69 5.28
N GLU A 90 -16.59 -7.58 5.39
CA GLU A 90 -17.39 -7.04 4.29
C GLU A 90 -16.53 -6.80 3.03
N PHE A 91 -15.33 -6.26 3.18
CA PHE A 91 -14.44 -5.94 2.05
C PHE A 91 -13.71 -7.14 1.45
N SER A 92 -13.51 -8.22 2.22
CA SER A 92 -12.97 -9.48 1.67
C SER A 92 -14.05 -10.40 1.12
N LYS A 93 -15.32 -10.17 1.48
CA LYS A 93 -16.46 -10.97 1.04
C LYS A 93 -17.31 -10.29 -0.01
N ASN A 94 -17.15 -9.00 -0.31
CA ASN A 94 -17.88 -8.34 -1.38
C ASN A 94 -17.44 -8.84 -2.78
N GLU A 95 -18.05 -8.30 -3.83
CA GLU A 95 -17.78 -8.73 -5.20
C GLU A 95 -16.31 -8.57 -5.58
N VAL A 96 -15.66 -7.47 -5.18
CA VAL A 96 -14.24 -7.25 -5.44
C VAL A 96 -13.36 -8.27 -4.72
N GLY A 97 -13.58 -8.49 -3.43
CA GLY A 97 -12.81 -9.49 -2.65
C GLY A 97 -12.98 -10.91 -3.21
N ARG A 98 -14.20 -11.29 -3.61
CA ARG A 98 -14.47 -12.58 -4.25
C ARG A 98 -13.83 -12.70 -5.63
N PHE A 99 -13.91 -11.64 -6.45
CA PHE A 99 -13.25 -11.60 -7.74
C PHE A 99 -11.74 -11.79 -7.59
N LEU A 100 -11.08 -10.97 -6.76
CA LEU A 100 -9.65 -11.09 -6.49
C LEU A 100 -9.28 -12.50 -6.03
N LYS A 101 -10.09 -13.11 -5.15
CA LYS A 101 -9.87 -14.48 -4.69
C LYS A 101 -9.99 -15.51 -5.80
N SER A 102 -10.87 -15.28 -6.77
CA SER A 102 -11.06 -16.20 -7.91
C SER A 102 -9.95 -16.11 -8.95
N VAL A 103 -9.25 -14.97 -9.04
CA VAL A 103 -8.21 -14.74 -10.07
C VAL A 103 -6.79 -14.81 -9.54
N LYS A 104 -6.57 -14.75 -8.21
CA LYS A 104 -5.22 -14.74 -7.65
C LYS A 104 -4.44 -16.01 -8.02
N GLY A 105 -3.20 -15.83 -8.47
CA GLY A 105 -2.22 -16.90 -8.57
C GLY A 105 -1.61 -17.27 -7.21
N ASP A 106 -0.72 -18.25 -7.23
CA ASP A 106 0.08 -18.65 -6.06
C ASP A 106 1.20 -17.64 -5.75
N ASP A 107 1.55 -16.80 -6.73
CA ASP A 107 2.52 -15.72 -6.62
C ASP A 107 1.93 -14.45 -5.98
N VAL A 108 0.62 -14.39 -5.74
CA VAL A 108 -0.06 -13.23 -5.14
C VAL A 108 -0.25 -13.43 -3.65
N ALA A 109 0.50 -12.68 -2.84
CA ALA A 109 0.40 -12.65 -1.39
C ALA A 109 -0.73 -11.74 -0.90
N GLU A 110 -0.92 -10.59 -1.56
CA GLU A 110 -2.00 -9.65 -1.27
C GLU A 110 -2.50 -8.96 -2.54
N ALA A 111 -3.75 -8.51 -2.50
CA ALA A 111 -4.30 -7.60 -3.48
C ALA A 111 -5.42 -6.78 -2.85
N PHE A 112 -5.48 -5.51 -3.17
CA PHE A 112 -6.55 -4.63 -2.71
C PHE A 112 -6.84 -3.51 -3.69
N VAL A 113 -8.11 -3.12 -3.74
CA VAL A 113 -8.62 -2.03 -4.57
C VAL A 113 -9.00 -0.87 -3.67
N SER A 114 -8.57 0.32 -4.07
CA SER A 114 -8.91 1.59 -3.43
C SER A 114 -9.74 2.47 -4.35
N ALA A 115 -10.68 3.21 -3.76
CA ALA A 115 -11.43 4.30 -4.37
C ALA A 115 -10.54 5.53 -4.60
N ALA A 116 -11.06 6.57 -5.27
CA ALA A 116 -10.31 7.77 -5.62
C ALA A 116 -9.78 8.56 -4.40
N ASN A 117 -10.42 8.40 -3.25
CA ASN A 117 -9.99 9.00 -1.98
C ASN A 117 -9.04 8.09 -1.16
N GLY A 118 -8.54 7.00 -1.76
CA GLY A 118 -7.64 6.04 -1.14
C GLY A 118 -8.28 5.01 -0.21
N THR A 119 -9.57 5.14 0.14
CA THR A 119 -10.29 4.18 1.00
C THR A 119 -10.50 2.84 0.28
N LYS A 120 -10.64 1.73 1.03
CA LYS A 120 -10.76 0.40 0.44
C LYS A 120 -12.14 0.18 -0.18
N VAL A 121 -12.12 -0.41 -1.38
CA VAL A 121 -13.30 -0.95 -2.06
C VAL A 121 -13.39 -2.45 -1.82
N GLY A 122 -12.26 -3.16 -1.82
CA GLY A 122 -12.21 -4.59 -1.51
C GLY A 122 -10.78 -5.10 -1.45
N PHE A 123 -10.57 -6.26 -0.83
CA PHE A 123 -9.23 -6.83 -0.66
C PHE A 123 -9.24 -8.35 -0.49
N LEU A 124 -8.09 -9.00 -0.77
CA LEU A 124 -7.86 -10.40 -0.44
C LEU A 124 -7.72 -10.63 1.07
N THR A 125 -6.93 -9.78 1.71
CA THR A 125 -6.66 -9.81 3.14
C THR A 125 -6.71 -8.40 3.71
N LYS A 126 -6.94 -8.29 5.02
CA LYS A 126 -7.01 -7.00 5.70
C LYS A 126 -5.67 -6.27 5.57
N THR A 127 -5.70 -5.03 5.13
CA THR A 127 -4.54 -4.14 5.10
C THR A 127 -4.33 -3.45 6.45
N THR A 128 -3.09 -3.07 6.75
CA THR A 128 -2.74 -2.30 7.96
C THR A 128 -3.42 -0.92 7.99
N ASN A 129 -3.51 -0.27 6.83
CA ASN A 129 -4.12 1.04 6.70
C ASN A 129 -5.47 0.95 6.02
N TRP A 130 -6.43 1.72 6.54
CA TRP A 130 -7.75 1.85 5.94
C TRP A 130 -7.66 2.62 4.62
N SER A 131 -7.08 3.81 4.64
CA SER A 131 -6.82 4.59 3.43
C SER A 131 -5.34 4.57 3.06
N HIS A 132 -5.05 4.57 1.77
CA HIS A 132 -3.70 4.79 1.23
C HIS A 132 -3.57 6.16 0.55
N ALA A 133 -4.48 7.10 0.79
CA ALA A 133 -4.30 8.49 0.38
C ALA A 133 -2.97 9.05 0.91
N GLY A 134 -2.26 9.79 0.08
CA GLY A 134 -0.92 10.31 0.35
C GLY A 134 0.20 9.26 0.28
N LYS A 135 -0.08 8.02 -0.14
CA LYS A 135 0.95 6.99 -0.36
C LYS A 135 1.24 6.83 -1.85
N PRO A 136 2.51 6.70 -2.27
CA PRO A 136 2.87 6.51 -3.68
C PRO A 136 2.12 5.36 -4.37
N LYS A 137 1.87 4.26 -3.65
CA LYS A 137 1.09 3.10 -4.12
C LYS A 137 -0.36 3.41 -4.53
N HIS A 138 -0.88 4.58 -4.16
CA HIS A 138 -2.17 5.09 -4.58
C HIS A 138 -2.02 6.33 -5.49
N GLU A 139 -1.22 7.32 -5.07
CA GLU A 139 -1.09 8.60 -5.79
C GLU A 139 -0.55 8.46 -7.22
N VAL A 140 0.44 7.61 -7.43
CA VAL A 140 1.02 7.40 -8.77
C VAL A 140 0.00 6.76 -9.73
N PRO A 141 -0.71 5.68 -9.36
CA PRO A 141 -1.86 5.19 -10.13
C PRO A 141 -2.92 6.24 -10.43
N MET A 142 -3.20 7.16 -9.51
CA MET A 142 -4.17 8.23 -9.75
C MET A 142 -3.73 9.22 -10.86
N THR A 143 -2.47 9.16 -11.33
CA THR A 143 -1.99 9.86 -12.53
C THR A 143 -2.14 9.05 -13.84
N GLY A 144 -2.60 7.80 -13.75
CA GLY A 144 -2.63 6.84 -14.86
C GLY A 144 -1.36 5.99 -14.99
N SER A 145 -0.39 6.18 -14.10
CA SER A 145 0.93 5.52 -14.15
C SER A 145 0.98 4.25 -13.31
N VAL A 146 1.96 3.38 -13.58
CA VAL A 146 2.24 2.22 -12.71
C VAL A 146 3.19 2.64 -11.61
N TRP A 147 2.93 2.19 -10.39
CA TRP A 147 3.86 2.31 -9.28
C TRP A 147 4.48 0.97 -8.93
N TYR A 148 5.74 1.01 -8.53
CA TYR A 148 6.51 -0.14 -8.08
C TYR A 148 7.02 0.17 -6.67
N GLY A 149 6.76 -0.74 -5.74
CA GLY A 149 7.31 -0.70 -4.41
C GLY A 149 8.73 -1.23 -4.38
N SER A 150 9.44 -0.84 -3.34
CA SER A 150 10.67 -1.52 -2.92
C SER A 150 10.36 -2.96 -2.51
N VAL A 151 11.40 -3.78 -2.47
CA VAL A 151 11.34 -5.10 -1.85
C VAL A 151 11.13 -4.92 -0.34
N GLU A 152 10.11 -5.59 0.17
CA GLU A 152 9.80 -5.67 1.60
C GLU A 152 10.06 -7.10 2.08
N VAL A 153 10.72 -7.22 3.24
CA VAL A 153 10.96 -8.52 3.90
C VAL A 153 9.99 -8.65 5.07
N ASP A 154 9.22 -9.74 5.10
CA ASP A 154 8.45 -10.12 6.27
C ASP A 154 9.41 -10.69 7.33
N GLU A 155 9.65 -9.95 8.41
CA GLU A 155 10.60 -10.34 9.45
C GLU A 155 10.25 -11.64 10.18
N SER A 156 8.98 -12.06 10.15
CA SER A 156 8.50 -13.25 10.84
C SER A 156 8.70 -14.55 10.05
N THR A 157 8.70 -14.43 8.72
CA THR A 157 8.80 -15.58 7.80
C THR A 157 10.07 -15.56 6.95
N GLY A 158 10.74 -14.42 6.86
CA GLY A 158 11.86 -14.17 5.94
C GLY A 158 11.43 -14.06 4.48
N LEU A 159 10.13 -14.10 4.18
CA LEU A 159 9.62 -14.02 2.82
C LEU A 159 9.75 -12.60 2.28
N GLN A 160 10.19 -12.49 1.03
CA GLN A 160 10.31 -11.21 0.34
C GLN A 160 9.13 -11.00 -0.61
N GLN A 161 8.57 -9.80 -0.58
CA GLN A 161 7.52 -9.39 -1.49
C GLN A 161 7.84 -8.06 -2.16
N VAL A 162 7.27 -7.87 -3.35
CA VAL A 162 7.26 -6.59 -4.05
C VAL A 162 5.81 -6.21 -4.34
N GLN A 163 5.46 -4.94 -4.12
CA GLN A 163 4.15 -4.44 -4.49
C GLN A 163 4.21 -3.72 -5.84
N VAL A 164 3.19 -3.93 -6.66
CA VAL A 164 2.95 -3.16 -7.89
C VAL A 164 1.54 -2.59 -7.85
N SER A 165 1.36 -1.37 -8.34
CA SER A 165 0.05 -0.72 -8.37
C SER A 165 -0.27 -0.15 -9.74
N VAL A 166 -1.50 -0.35 -10.18
CA VAL A 166 -2.01 0.12 -11.48
C VAL A 166 -3.31 0.91 -11.29
N PRO A 167 -3.63 1.86 -12.21
CA PRO A 167 -4.89 2.57 -12.16
C PRO A 167 -6.06 1.64 -12.45
N VAL A 168 -7.17 1.84 -11.72
CA VAL A 168 -8.50 1.45 -12.19
C VAL A 168 -9.02 2.61 -13.03
N LEU A 169 -9.32 2.33 -14.31
CA LEU A 169 -9.68 3.35 -15.29
C LEU A 169 -11.16 3.27 -15.64
N GLU A 170 -11.77 4.45 -15.80
CA GLU A 170 -13.09 4.64 -16.40
C GLU A 170 -12.99 5.78 -17.41
N ASP A 171 -13.36 5.52 -18.66
CA ASP A 171 -13.22 6.48 -19.77
C ASP A 171 -11.82 7.11 -19.86
N GLY A 172 -10.79 6.30 -19.59
CA GLY A 172 -9.38 6.72 -19.59
C GLY A 172 -8.93 7.53 -18.37
N LYS A 173 -9.83 7.78 -17.40
CA LYS A 173 -9.52 8.51 -16.16
C LYS A 173 -9.33 7.55 -14.99
N PRO A 174 -8.29 7.72 -14.17
CA PRO A 174 -8.15 6.98 -12.92
C PRO A 174 -9.28 7.31 -11.95
N ILE A 175 -10.05 6.28 -11.55
CA ILE A 175 -11.10 6.37 -10.52
C ILE A 175 -10.71 5.65 -9.23
N GLY A 176 -9.55 4.99 -9.23
CA GLY A 176 -9.03 4.22 -8.11
C GLY A 176 -7.72 3.54 -8.48
N SER A 177 -7.24 2.67 -7.58
CA SER A 177 -5.99 1.95 -7.75
C SER A 177 -6.14 0.48 -7.33
N LEU A 178 -5.52 -0.43 -8.06
CA LEU A 178 -5.32 -1.82 -7.67
C LEU A 178 -3.85 -2.01 -7.28
N VAL A 179 -3.60 -2.40 -6.03
CA VAL A 179 -2.28 -2.83 -5.56
C VAL A 179 -2.26 -4.35 -5.49
N VAL A 180 -1.16 -4.96 -5.93
CA VAL A 180 -0.89 -6.40 -5.84
C VAL A 180 0.50 -6.59 -5.23
N GLY A 181 0.58 -7.37 -4.16
CA GLY A 181 1.85 -7.84 -3.58
C GLY A 181 2.20 -9.21 -4.12
N LEU A 182 3.39 -9.32 -4.72
CA LEU A 182 3.91 -10.52 -5.36
C LEU A 182 5.01 -11.13 -4.51
N ASP A 183 4.93 -12.45 -4.28
CA ASP A 183 5.98 -13.24 -3.63
C ASP A 183 7.15 -13.43 -4.60
N ILE A 184 8.32 -12.91 -4.22
CA ILE A 184 9.52 -12.92 -5.07
C ILE A 184 10.02 -14.35 -5.31
N SER A 185 9.91 -15.23 -4.32
CA SER A 185 10.33 -16.63 -4.46
C SER A 185 9.49 -17.34 -5.53
N ARG A 186 8.17 -17.09 -5.53
CA ARG A 186 7.26 -17.64 -6.54
C ARG A 186 7.50 -17.06 -7.94
N LEU A 187 7.86 -15.79 -8.04
CA LEU A 187 8.26 -15.19 -9.32
C LEU A 187 9.56 -15.81 -9.86
N ASN A 188 10.48 -16.20 -8.97
CA ASN A 188 11.75 -16.83 -9.34
C ASN A 188 11.60 -18.30 -9.75
N GLU A 189 10.58 -19.01 -9.25
CA GLU A 189 10.24 -20.37 -9.68
C GLU A 189 9.65 -20.40 -11.10
N GLN A 190 9.11 -19.27 -11.59
CA GLN A 190 8.58 -19.18 -12.94
C GLN A 190 9.73 -18.99 -13.95
N PRO A 191 9.78 -19.78 -15.04
CA PRO A 191 10.80 -19.59 -16.06
C PRO A 191 10.70 -18.17 -16.62
N ALA A 192 11.84 -17.49 -16.74
CA ALA A 192 11.88 -16.13 -17.27
C ALA A 192 11.13 -16.07 -18.63
N PRO A 193 10.36 -15.00 -18.89
CA PRO A 193 9.71 -14.81 -20.19
C PRO A 193 10.80 -14.90 -21.26
N LYS A 194 10.59 -15.76 -22.28
CA LYS A 194 11.54 -15.84 -23.39
C LYS A 194 11.62 -14.45 -24.02
N THR A 195 12.77 -13.79 -23.88
CA THR A 195 13.05 -12.54 -24.57
C THR A 195 13.02 -12.83 -26.08
N LYS A 196 12.03 -12.29 -26.78
CA LYS A 196 12.09 -12.24 -28.24
C LYS A 196 13.20 -11.25 -28.58
N THR A 197 14.30 -11.76 -29.11
CA THR A 197 15.35 -10.93 -29.73
C THR A 197 14.68 -10.05 -30.79
N PRO A 198 14.87 -8.72 -30.77
CA PRO A 198 14.40 -7.86 -31.85
C PRO A 198 15.09 -8.27 -33.17
N PRO A 199 14.40 -8.15 -34.32
CA PRO A 199 15.00 -8.38 -35.63
C PRO A 199 16.14 -7.39 -35.95
#